data_AF-A0A9E5MTL9-F1
#
_entry.id   AF-A0A9E5MTL9-F1
#
_cell.length_a   1.000
_cell.length_b   1.000
_cell.length_c   1.000
_cell.angle_alpha   90.00
_cell.angle_beta   90.00
_cell.angle_gamma   90.00
#
_symmetry.space_group_name_H-M   'P 1'
#
loop_
_entity.id
_entity.type
_entity.pdbx_description
1 polymer ?
#
loop_
_entity_poly.entity_id
_entity_poly.type
_entity_poly.pdbx_seq_one_letter_code
_entity_poly.pdbx_strand_id
1 'polypeptide(L)' 'SDPNLLSEIVQNLVSNAIRYTDSGSVELTCASDEKGCRLNIRDTGIGIDDDQLEEIFR' A
#
# COMPACT_ATOMS: atom_id res chain seq x y z
N SER A 1 9.62 -5.10 16.64
CA SER A 1 8.50 -4.76 15.74
C SER A 1 7.28 -5.54 16.17
N ASP A 2 6.12 -4.90 16.26
CA ASP A 2 4.86 -5.58 16.59
C ASP A 2 4.23 -6.15 15.30
N PRO A 3 4.13 -7.49 15.16
CA PRO A 3 3.52 -8.11 13.99
C PRO A 3 2.07 -7.69 13.75
N ASN A 4 1.33 -7.33 14.80
CA ASN A 4 -0.06 -6.90 14.67
C ASN A 4 -0.17 -5.53 14.01
N LEU A 5 0.67 -4.57 14.43
CA LEU A 5 0.72 -3.24 13.81
C LEU A 5 1.15 -3.34 12.34
N LEU A 6 2.10 -4.22 12.01
CA LEU A 6 2.49 -4.44 10.63
C LEU A 6 1.33 -5.02 9.80
N SER A 7 0.61 -6.00 10.34
CA SER A 7 -0.56 -6.59 9.68
C SER A 7 -1.66 -5.55 9.44
N GLU A 8 -1.90 -4.68 10.41
CA GLU A 8 -2.90 -3.61 10.32
C GLU A 8 -2.53 -2.58 9.24
N ILE A 9 -1.27 -2.13 9.21
CA ILE A 9 -0.78 -1.21 8.17
C ILE A 9 -0.94 -1.84 6.78
N VAL A 10 -0.50 -3.09 6.59
CA VAL A 10 -0.60 -3.77 5.30
C VAL A 10 -2.06 -3.95 4.88
N GLN A 11 -2.94 -4.36 5.80
CA GLN A 11 -4.38 -4.49 5.52
C GLN A 11 -5.00 -3.17 5.11
N ASN A 12 -4.69 -2.06 5.77
CA ASN A 12 -5.20 -0.74 5.42
C ASN A 12 -4.78 -0.33 4.01
N LEU A 13 -3.50 -0.48 3.68
CA LEU A 13 -2.97 -0.12 2.36
C LEU A 13 -3.57 -0.99 1.24
N VAL A 14 -3.65 -2.30 1.45
CA VAL A 14 -4.25 -3.23 0.47
C VAL A 14 -5.75 -2.96 0.32
N SER A 15 -6.45 -2.67 1.41
CA SER A 15 -7.88 -2.34 1.36
C SER A 15 -8.15 -1.06 0.56
N ASN A 16 -7.29 -0.05 0.71
CA ASN A 16 -7.36 1.16 -0.10
C ASN A 16 -7.11 0.85 -1.58
N ALA A 17 -6.06 0.11 -1.89
CA ALA A 17 -5.75 -0.30 -3.27
C ALA A 17 -6.93 -1.03 -3.94
N ILE A 18 -7.56 -1.98 -3.23
CA ILE A 18 -8.76 -2.69 -3.72
C ILE A 18 -9.94 -1.73 -3.88
N ARG A 19 -10.20 -0.86 -2.89
CA ARG A 19 -11.32 0.08 -2.92
C ARG A 19 -11.26 1.05 -4.09
N TYR A 20 -10.06 1.52 -4.46
CA TYR A 20 -9.87 2.54 -5.50
C TYR A 20 -9.51 1.97 -6.88
N THR A 21 -9.53 0.64 -7.03
CA THR A 21 -9.31 -0.05 -8.31
C THR A 21 -10.59 -0.77 -8.74
N ASP A 22 -11.50 -0.04 -9.40
CA ASP A 22 -12.75 -0.62 -9.93
C ASP A 22 -12.51 -1.71 -10.99
N SER A 23 -11.47 -1.52 -11.81
CA SER A 23 -11.05 -2.42 -12.87
C SER A 23 -9.53 -2.38 -12.98
N GLY A 24 -8.89 -3.55 -12.95
CA GLY A 24 -7.44 -3.66 -13.08
C GLY A 24 -6.85 -4.66 -12.08
N SER A 25 -5.69 -4.33 -11.53
CA SER A 25 -4.95 -5.24 -10.64
C SER A 25 -4.33 -4.51 -9.46
N VAL A 26 -4.31 -5.21 -8.32
CA VAL A 26 -3.50 -4.86 -7.15
C VAL A 26 -2.41 -5.93 -6.99
N GLU A 27 -1.16 -5.50 -6.90
CA GLU A 27 0.03 -6.34 -6.74
C GLU A 27 0.71 -6.04 -5.40
N LEU A 28 0.94 -7.09 -4.61
CA LEU A 28 1.73 -7.03 -3.38
C LEU A 28 3.00 -7.87 -3.55
N THR A 29 4.15 -7.27 -3.27
CA THR A 29 5.45 -7.94 -3.28
C THR A 29 6.22 -7.67 -1.98
N CYS A 30 6.94 -8.66 -1.45
CA CYS A 30 8.02 -8.45 -0.46
C CYS A 30 9.32 -8.97 -1.07
N ALA A 31 10.36 -8.15 -0.96
CA ALA A 31 11.73 -8.59 -1.17
C ALA A 31 12.51 -8.33 0.12
N SER A 32 13.35 -9.27 0.55
CA SER A 32 14.20 -9.11 1.72
C SER A 32 15.67 -9.16 1.34
N ASP A 33 16.47 -8.27 1.93
CA ASP A 33 17.92 -8.22 1.80
C ASP A 33 18.58 -8.06 3.18
N GLU A 34 19.91 -7.86 3.20
CA GLU A 34 20.69 -7.68 4.42
C GLU A 34 20.28 -6.44 5.23
N LYS A 35 19.52 -5.52 4.64
CA LYS A 35 19.07 -4.25 5.25
C LYS A 35 17.62 -4.31 5.75
N GLY A 36 16.84 -5.34 5.39
CA GLY A 36 15.46 -5.55 5.86
C GLY A 36 14.53 -6.21 4.82
N CYS A 37 13.20 -6.14 5.02
CA CYS A 37 12.21 -6.40 3.94
C CYS A 37 11.67 -5.07 3.41
N ARG A 38 11.52 -5.02 2.09
CA ARG A 38 10.78 -4.02 1.33
C ARG A 38 9.46 -4.63 0.92
N LEU A 39 8.37 -4.07 1.41
CA LEU A 39 7.02 -4.32 0.93
C LEU A 39 6.69 -3.29 -0.14
N ASN A 40 6.09 -3.72 -1.25
CA ASN A 40 5.59 -2.85 -2.30
C ASN A 40 4.16 -3.26 -2.66
N ILE A 41 3.25 -2.28 -2.60
CA ILE A 41 1.85 -2.41 -2.99
C ILE A 41 1.66 -1.49 -4.18
N ARG A 42 1.20 -2.05 -5.30
CA ARG A 42 0.95 -1.31 -6.54
C ARG A 42 -0.47 -1.61 -7.01
N ASP A 43 -1.22 -0.57 -7.32
CA ASP A 43 -2.53 -0.71 -7.97
C ASP A 43 -2.56 0.01 -9.32
N THR A 44 -3.63 -0.22 -10.06
CA THR A 44 -3.93 0.44 -11.34
C THR A 44 -5.23 1.23 -11.25
N GLY A 45 -5.59 1.67 -10.04
CA GLY A 45 -6.82 2.39 -9.77
C GLY A 45 -6.78 3.82 -10.31
N ILE A 46 -7.72 4.63 -9.83
CA ILE A 46 -7.88 6.03 -10.25
C ILE A 46 -6.67 6.92 -9.93
N GLY A 47 -5.76 6.46 -9.07
CA GLY A 47 -4.63 7.23 -8.56
C GLY A 47 -5.08 8.29 -7.55
N ILE A 48 -4.16 9.15 -7.18
CA ILE A 48 -4.41 10.31 -6.32
C ILE A 48 -3.79 11.52 -7.01
N ASP A 49 -4.52 12.63 -7.06
CA ASP A 49 -4.01 13.89 -7.60
C ASP A 49 -2.85 14.41 -6.74
N ASP A 50 -1.83 15.00 -7.39
CA ASP A 50 -0.58 15.41 -6.74
C ASP A 50 -0.80 16.39 -5.58
N ASP A 51 -1.84 17.22 -5.65
CA ASP A 51 -2.21 18.21 -4.64
C ASP A 51 -2.90 17.60 -3.39
N GLN A 52 -3.35 16.35 -3.48
CA GLN A 52 -3.98 15.63 -2.37
C GLN A 52 -3.02 14.72 -1.61
N LEU A 53 -1.84 14.41 -2.19
CA LEU A 53 -0.87 13.48 -1.60
C LEU A 53 -0.40 13.92 -0.20
N GLU A 54 -0.28 15.24 0.03
CA GLU A 54 0.19 15.79 1.32
C GLU A 54 -0.83 15.59 2.46
N GLU A 55 -2.11 15.36 2.16
CA GLU A 55 -3.18 15.27 3.17
C GLU A 55 -3.48 13.82 3.61
N ILE A 56 -2.97 12.80 2.90
CA ILE A 56 -3.30 11.38 3.15
C ILE A 56 -2.80 10.87 4.51
N PHE A 57 -1.68 11.43 5.00
CA PHE A 57 -0.98 10.96 6.19
C PHE A 57 -0.98 11.96 7.35
N ARG A 58 -1.83 13.00 7.30
CA ARG A 58 -2.02 13.95 8.39
C ARG A 58 -2.92 13.42 9.50
#